data_AF-A0A7C6XLW2-F1
#
_entry.id   AF-A0A7C6XLW2-F1
#
_cell.length_a   1.000
_cell.length_b   1.000
_cell.length_c   1.000
_cell.angle_alpha   90.00
_cell.angle_beta   90.00
_cell.angle_gamma   90.00
#
_symmetry.space_group_name_H-M   'P 1'
#
loop_
_entity.id
_entity.type
_entity.pdbx_description
1 polymer ?
#
loop_
_entity_poly.entity_id
_entity_poly.type
_entity_poly.pdbx_seq_one_letter_code
_entity_poly.pdbx_strand_id
1 'polypeptide(L)'
;LMARTVYWYVLPLRHERTWAAMALMAAGAGLLLVGGTIVHVRRIGVRPWLERLGALRAAPAALRRRGDTLALLVLWALAPIVTPFVLSQIIGPMYVERYTIAASPAWYLLLALLLARLRGIVPLAVTLAALLTLIVPGLVHYYAVDVKEQWREVAAHLAGEGRPGDVIVLAPEDQGWHLRALEWYYDGALPRCAIDVDLEGPEIAAALHACAAGHERAWVIMRGPRALLQRFEDVLLDDAQVGLRLAPGPRFVRIAVYLAEAGDP
;
A
#
# COMPACT_ATOMS: atom_id res chain seq x y z
N LEU A 1 5.69 8.86 19.47
CA LEU A 1 4.50 8.70 18.60
C LEU A 1 4.63 9.41 17.26
N MET A 2 4.77 10.75 17.17
CA MET A 2 4.89 11.48 15.89
C MET A 2 5.97 10.93 14.93
N ALA A 3 7.15 10.58 15.46
CA ALA A 3 8.22 9.98 14.66
C ALA A 3 7.84 8.59 14.10
N ARG A 4 7.11 7.76 14.87
CA ARG A 4 6.66 6.42 14.46
C ARG A 4 5.55 6.50 13.40
N THR A 5 4.69 7.52 13.47
CA THR A 5 3.64 7.79 12.47
C THR A 5 4.23 8.32 11.16
N VAL A 6 5.13 9.31 11.22
CA VAL A 6 5.83 9.78 10.00
C VAL A 6 6.67 8.65 9.39
N TYR A 7 7.30 7.82 10.22
CA TYR A 7 8.06 6.64 9.77
C TYR A 7 7.17 5.67 8.98
N TRP A 8 5.99 5.31 9.47
CA TRP A 8 5.11 4.36 8.76
C TRP A 8 4.43 4.90 7.51
N TYR A 9 4.16 6.21 7.43
CA TYR A 9 3.47 6.82 6.28
C TYR A 9 4.42 7.34 5.20
N VAL A 10 5.65 7.73 5.55
CA VAL A 10 6.64 8.24 4.59
C VAL A 10 7.64 7.16 4.14
N LEU A 11 7.93 6.14 4.98
CA LEU A 11 8.87 5.05 4.67
C LEU A 11 8.28 3.67 4.28
N PRO A 12 6.99 3.46 3.93
CA PRO A 12 6.62 2.20 3.27
C PRO A 12 7.25 2.10 1.86
N LEU A 13 7.85 3.19 1.37
CA LEU A 13 8.71 3.27 0.18
C LEU A 13 10.13 2.70 0.38
N ARG A 14 10.46 2.05 1.51
CA ARG A 14 11.79 1.45 1.77
C ARG A 14 12.01 0.11 1.06
N HIS A 15 11.29 -0.19 -0.01
CA HIS A 15 11.78 -1.18 -0.98
C HIS A 15 12.83 -0.47 -1.84
N GLU A 16 14.12 -0.71 -1.58
CA GLU A 16 15.23 -0.11 -2.34
C GLU A 16 15.09 -0.32 -3.87
N ARG A 17 14.33 -1.34 -4.29
CA ARG A 17 14.00 -1.60 -5.70
C ARG A 17 12.99 -0.62 -6.32
N THR A 18 12.15 0.08 -5.55
CA THR A 18 11.11 0.96 -6.11
C THR A 18 11.67 2.32 -6.55
N TRP A 19 12.70 2.85 -5.88
CA TRP A 19 13.27 4.17 -6.21
C TRP A 19 13.97 4.17 -7.57
N ALA A 20 14.75 3.13 -7.87
CA ALA A 20 15.39 3.00 -9.18
C ALA A 20 14.34 2.89 -10.30
N ALA A 21 13.28 2.10 -10.10
CA ALA A 21 12.19 1.98 -11.07
C ALA A 21 11.44 3.32 -11.25
N MET A 22 11.14 4.03 -10.17
CA MET A 22 10.52 5.37 -10.21
C MET A 22 11.41 6.39 -10.94
N ALA A 23 12.70 6.40 -10.64
CA ALA A 23 13.66 7.28 -11.29
C ALA A 23 13.77 6.96 -12.80
N LEU A 24 13.80 5.68 -13.17
CA LEU A 24 13.81 5.26 -14.58
C LEU A 24 12.52 5.63 -15.32
N MET A 25 11.35 5.46 -14.69
CA MET A 25 10.07 5.89 -15.26
C MET A 25 10.02 7.40 -15.44
N ALA A 26 10.46 8.17 -14.45
CA ALA A 26 10.55 9.62 -14.53
C ALA A 26 11.53 10.08 -15.61
N ALA A 27 12.70 9.45 -15.71
CA ALA A 27 13.68 9.71 -16.76
C ALA A 27 13.10 9.37 -18.14
N GLY A 28 12.43 8.22 -18.30
CA GLY A 28 11.76 7.84 -19.54
C GLY A 28 10.69 8.83 -19.97
N ALA A 29 9.82 9.24 -19.05
CA ALA A 29 8.81 10.29 -19.29
C ALA A 29 9.45 11.63 -19.66
N GLY A 30 10.54 12.02 -18.98
CA GLY A 30 11.31 13.21 -19.29
C GLY A 30 11.94 13.18 -20.68
N LEU A 31 12.54 12.05 -21.08
CA LEU A 31 13.11 11.84 -22.41
C LEU A 31 12.05 11.92 -23.51
N LEU A 32 10.87 11.34 -23.29
CA LEU A 32 9.73 11.46 -24.21
C LEU A 32 9.32 12.93 -24.40
N LEU A 33 9.16 13.67 -23.29
CA LEU A 33 8.81 15.09 -23.33
C LEU A 33 9.86 15.93 -24.06
N VAL A 34 11.15 15.76 -23.73
CA VAL A 34 12.25 16.50 -24.35
C VAL A 34 12.37 16.16 -25.83
N GLY A 35 12.45 14.87 -26.19
CA GLY A 35 12.57 14.42 -27.58
C GLY A 35 11.38 14.83 -28.43
N GLY A 36 10.16 14.64 -27.92
CA GLY A 36 8.93 15.04 -28.62
C GLY A 36 8.82 16.55 -28.80
N THR A 37 9.27 17.34 -27.82
CA THR A 37 9.33 18.80 -27.94
C THR A 37 10.35 19.23 -28.98
N ILE A 38 11.55 18.64 -28.99
CA ILE A 38 12.60 18.94 -29.99
C ILE A 38 12.08 18.64 -31.40
N VAL A 39 11.45 17.49 -31.62
CA VAL A 39 10.86 17.12 -32.91
C VAL A 39 9.75 18.11 -33.29
N HIS A 40 8.91 18.51 -32.34
CA HIS A 40 7.85 19.48 -32.60
C HIS A 40 8.42 20.85 -33.01
N VAL A 41 9.38 21.37 -32.25
CA VAL A 41 10.07 22.64 -32.53
C VAL A 41 10.75 22.61 -33.89
N ARG A 42 11.40 21.49 -34.26
CA ARG A 42 12.00 21.32 -35.59
C ARG A 42 10.96 21.34 -36.72
N ARG A 43 9.74 20.85 -36.47
CA ARG A 43 8.65 20.84 -37.47
C ARG A 43 7.98 22.20 -37.63
N ILE A 44 7.72 22.93 -36.55
CA ILE A 44 6.98 24.21 -36.59
C ILE A 44 7.88 25.45 -36.63
N GLY A 45 9.18 25.29 -36.37
CA GLY A 45 10.13 26.38 -36.23
C GLY A 45 10.18 26.97 -34.81
N VAL A 46 11.33 27.54 -34.45
CA VAL A 46 11.58 28.11 -33.11
C VAL A 46 10.73 29.35 -32.86
N ARG A 47 10.54 30.24 -33.85
CA ARG A 47 9.78 31.49 -33.68
C ARG A 47 8.30 31.23 -33.32
N PRO A 48 7.54 30.41 -34.10
CA PRO A 48 6.15 30.10 -33.72
C PRO A 48 6.04 29.36 -32.39
N TRP A 49 7.04 28.55 -32.04
CA TRP A 49 7.07 27.88 -30.75
C TRP A 49 7.27 28.86 -29.58
N LEU A 50 8.19 29.83 -29.71
CA LEU A 50 8.42 30.87 -28.71
C LEU A 50 7.19 31.76 -28.52
N GLU A 51 6.45 32.08 -29.59
CA GLU A 51 5.19 32.82 -29.48
C GLU A 51 4.15 32.08 -28.65
N ARG A 52 4.00 30.77 -28.87
CA ARG A 52 3.10 29.91 -28.06
C ARG A 52 3.55 29.79 -26.61
N LEU A 53 4.86 29.76 -26.37
CA LEU A 53 5.41 29.81 -25.02
C LEU A 53 5.11 31.16 -24.35
N GLY A 54 5.24 32.26 -25.09
CA GLY A 54 4.87 33.61 -24.65
C GLY A 54 3.39 33.73 -24.29
N ALA A 55 2.50 33.03 -25.01
CA ALA A 55 1.08 32.98 -24.70
C ALA A 55 0.76 32.35 -23.34
N LEU A 56 1.63 31.49 -22.78
CA LEU A 56 1.47 31.02 -21.40
C LEU A 56 1.67 32.14 -20.37
N ARG A 57 2.45 33.18 -20.66
CA ARG A 57 2.63 34.31 -19.74
C ARG A 57 1.33 35.09 -19.55
N ALA A 58 0.42 35.04 -20.53
CA ALA A 58 -0.92 35.61 -20.41
C ALA A 58 -1.93 34.69 -19.68
N ALA A 59 -1.54 33.45 -19.38
CA ALA A 59 -2.42 32.47 -18.72
C ALA A 59 -2.96 32.91 -17.34
N PRO A 60 -2.18 33.57 -16.44
CA PRO A 60 -2.68 34.02 -15.15
C PRO A 60 -3.86 34.99 -15.27
N ALA A 61 -3.84 35.90 -16.25
CA ALA A 61 -4.94 36.83 -16.49
C ALA A 61 -6.22 36.09 -16.95
N ALA A 62 -6.07 35.08 -17.80
CA ALA A 62 -7.19 34.24 -18.26
C ALA A 62 -7.74 33.33 -17.14
N LEU A 63 -6.87 32.86 -16.23
CA LEU A 63 -7.24 32.06 -15.06
C LEU A 63 -7.93 32.92 -13.99
N ARG A 64 -7.48 34.16 -13.79
CA ARG A 64 -8.11 35.11 -12.85
C ARG A 64 -9.59 35.38 -13.16
N ARG A 65 -9.97 35.38 -14.45
CA ARG A 65 -11.39 35.48 -14.87
C ARG A 65 -12.24 34.27 -14.48
N ARG A 66 -11.62 33.14 -14.12
CA ARG A 66 -12.27 31.92 -13.63
C ARG A 66 -11.88 31.63 -12.17
N GLY A 67 -11.57 32.68 -11.42
CA GLY A 67 -11.03 32.58 -10.04
C GLY A 67 -11.86 31.66 -9.17
N ASP A 68 -13.18 31.85 -9.14
CA ASP A 68 -14.09 31.08 -8.29
C ASP A 68 -14.11 29.59 -8.65
N THR A 69 -14.16 29.28 -9.96
CA THR A 69 -14.11 27.88 -10.44
C THR A 69 -12.79 27.20 -10.09
N LEU A 70 -11.67 27.91 -10.24
CA LEU A 70 -10.36 27.38 -9.90
C LEU A 70 -10.19 27.24 -8.39
N ALA A 71 -10.69 28.19 -7.61
CA ALA A 71 -10.69 28.12 -6.16
C ALA A 71 -11.50 26.91 -5.69
N LEU A 72 -12.69 26.68 -6.26
CA LEU A 72 -13.49 25.49 -5.99
C LEU A 72 -12.74 24.21 -6.33
N LEU A 73 -12.10 24.12 -7.51
CA LEU A 73 -11.33 22.94 -7.91
C LEU A 73 -10.13 22.69 -7.00
N VAL A 74 -9.40 23.73 -6.61
CA VAL A 74 -8.25 23.61 -5.70
C VAL A 74 -8.73 23.20 -4.31
N LEU A 75 -9.79 23.80 -3.80
CA LEU A 75 -10.40 23.40 -2.53
C LEU A 75 -10.91 21.96 -2.59
N TRP A 76 -11.52 21.54 -3.68
CA TRP A 76 -11.96 20.15 -3.86
C TRP A 76 -10.78 19.17 -3.99
N ALA A 77 -9.68 19.56 -4.63
CA ALA A 77 -8.48 18.74 -4.70
C ALA A 77 -7.76 18.61 -3.35
N LEU A 78 -7.78 19.67 -2.53
CA LEU A 78 -7.03 19.72 -1.28
C LEU A 78 -7.85 19.31 -0.05
N ALA A 79 -9.13 19.63 0.04
CA ALA A 79 -9.93 19.37 1.23
C ALA A 79 -9.98 17.87 1.62
N PRO A 80 -10.21 16.90 0.70
CA PRO A 80 -10.20 15.48 1.04
C PRO A 80 -8.82 14.94 1.47
N ILE A 81 -7.75 15.71 1.26
CA ILE A 81 -6.38 15.37 1.64
C ILE A 81 -6.03 16.06 2.97
N VAL A 82 -6.13 17.38 2.99
CA VAL A 82 -5.73 18.24 4.11
C VAL A 82 -6.65 18.03 5.31
N THR A 83 -7.97 17.89 5.11
CA THR A 83 -8.89 17.74 6.24
C THR A 83 -8.65 16.45 7.03
N PRO A 84 -8.61 15.24 6.41
CA PRO A 84 -8.31 14.02 7.16
C PRO A 84 -6.88 14.03 7.72
N PHE A 85 -5.92 14.66 7.02
CA PHE A 85 -4.56 14.81 7.52
C PHE A 85 -4.52 15.64 8.81
N VAL A 86 -5.12 16.83 8.83
CA VAL A 86 -5.17 17.71 10.02
C VAL A 86 -5.94 17.04 11.15
N LEU A 87 -7.12 16.47 10.87
CA LEU A 87 -7.89 15.73 11.88
C LEU A 87 -7.09 14.56 12.46
N SER A 88 -6.25 13.91 11.65
CA SER A 88 -5.42 12.82 12.14
C SER A 88 -4.37 13.25 13.18
N GLN A 89 -3.94 14.51 13.15
CA GLN A 89 -2.99 15.06 14.12
C GLN A 89 -3.66 15.47 15.44
N ILE A 90 -4.97 15.69 15.45
CA ILE A 90 -5.72 16.21 16.59
C ILE A 90 -6.50 15.09 17.30
N ILE A 91 -7.18 14.23 16.54
CA ILE A 91 -8.13 13.23 17.07
C ILE A 91 -7.46 11.85 17.22
N GLY A 92 -6.54 11.52 16.32
CA GLY A 92 -5.87 10.21 16.28
C GLY A 92 -5.63 9.75 14.83
N PRO A 93 -4.78 8.73 14.61
CA PRO A 93 -4.33 8.35 13.27
C PRO A 93 -5.48 7.78 12.42
N MET A 94 -6.13 8.65 11.65
CA MET A 94 -7.23 8.30 10.75
C MET A 94 -6.92 8.58 9.28
N TYR A 95 -5.73 9.09 8.96
CA TYR A 95 -5.34 9.36 7.58
C TYR A 95 -5.01 8.06 6.85
N VAL A 96 -5.92 7.56 6.02
CA VAL A 96 -5.71 6.38 5.16
C VAL A 96 -5.98 6.75 3.72
N GLU A 97 -5.27 6.10 2.80
CA GLU A 97 -5.20 6.44 1.38
C GLU A 97 -6.59 6.54 0.74
N ARG A 98 -7.52 5.66 1.16
CA ARG A 98 -8.90 5.61 0.66
C ARG A 98 -9.70 6.91 0.88
N TYR A 99 -9.36 7.71 1.90
CA TYR A 99 -10.06 8.98 2.14
C TYR A 99 -9.67 10.07 1.13
N THR A 100 -8.53 9.91 0.47
CA THR A 100 -8.04 10.88 -0.54
C THR A 100 -8.67 10.66 -1.92
N ILE A 101 -9.36 9.55 -2.16
CA ILE A 101 -9.96 9.20 -3.46
C ILE A 101 -10.94 10.28 -3.94
N ALA A 102 -11.64 10.94 -3.01
CA ALA A 102 -12.58 12.01 -3.33
C ALA A 102 -11.91 13.26 -3.96
N ALA A 103 -10.59 13.42 -3.84
CA ALA A 103 -9.82 14.48 -4.50
C ALA A 103 -9.51 14.18 -5.97
N SER A 104 -9.55 12.91 -6.39
CA SER A 104 -9.13 12.47 -7.72
C SER A 104 -9.83 13.21 -8.88
N PRO A 105 -11.16 13.42 -8.88
CA PRO A 105 -11.83 14.13 -9.97
C PRO A 105 -11.33 15.56 -10.16
N ALA A 106 -11.07 16.28 -9.06
CA ALA A 106 -10.53 17.64 -9.13
C ALA A 106 -9.12 17.66 -9.72
N TRP A 107 -8.26 16.71 -9.33
CA TRP A 107 -6.93 16.54 -9.91
C TRP A 107 -6.99 16.23 -11.41
N TYR A 108 -7.92 15.40 -11.85
CA TYR A 108 -8.10 15.10 -13.28
C TYR A 108 -8.53 16.34 -14.08
N LEU A 109 -9.42 17.17 -13.53
CA LEU A 109 -9.85 18.41 -14.18
C LEU A 109 -8.71 19.44 -14.25
N LEU A 110 -7.93 19.59 -13.17
CA LEU A 110 -6.76 20.46 -13.15
C LEU A 110 -5.68 19.99 -14.15
N LEU A 111 -5.45 18.67 -14.22
CA LEU A 111 -4.53 18.08 -15.18
C LEU A 111 -5.02 18.29 -16.61
N ALA A 112 -6.30 18.07 -16.90
CA ALA A 112 -6.89 18.32 -18.21
C ALA A 112 -6.75 19.79 -18.63
N LEU A 113 -6.97 20.73 -17.71
CA LEU A 113 -6.75 22.16 -17.94
C LEU A 113 -5.28 22.45 -18.27
N LEU A 114 -4.34 21.86 -17.53
CA LEU A 114 -2.90 22.00 -17.79
C LEU A 114 -2.54 21.46 -19.19
N LEU A 115 -2.97 20.25 -19.53
CA LEU A 115 -2.73 19.62 -20.82
C LEU A 115 -3.30 20.45 -21.98
N ALA A 116 -4.52 20.99 -21.82
CA ALA A 116 -5.16 21.83 -22.82
C ALA A 116 -4.39 23.12 -23.11
N ARG A 117 -3.63 23.64 -22.13
CA ARG A 117 -2.75 24.81 -22.30
C ARG A 117 -1.40 24.42 -22.88
N LEU A 118 -0.84 23.28 -22.50
CA LEU A 118 0.48 22.82 -22.95
C LEU A 118 0.48 22.27 -24.39
N ARG A 119 -0.67 21.87 -24.94
CA ARG A 119 -0.79 21.26 -26.29
C ARG A 119 -0.19 22.08 -27.45
N GLY A 120 -0.02 23.39 -27.26
CA GLY A 120 0.62 24.27 -28.25
C GLY A 120 2.16 24.23 -28.21
N ILE A 121 2.74 23.81 -27.09
CA ILE A 121 4.19 23.82 -26.81
C ILE A 121 4.76 22.42 -26.94
N VAL A 122 4.03 21.44 -26.39
CA VAL A 122 4.35 20.02 -26.48
C VAL A 122 3.15 19.32 -27.14
N PRO A 123 3.37 18.43 -28.12
CA PRO A 123 2.27 17.69 -28.72
C PRO A 123 1.52 16.87 -27.66
N LEU A 124 0.18 16.90 -27.70
CA LEU A 124 -0.66 16.18 -26.72
C LEU A 124 -0.30 14.69 -26.64
N ALA A 125 -0.05 14.04 -27.77
CA ALA A 125 0.34 12.63 -27.82
C ALA A 125 1.64 12.35 -27.03
N VAL A 126 2.61 13.27 -27.07
CA VAL A 126 3.88 13.14 -26.32
C VAL A 126 3.61 13.28 -24.83
N THR A 127 2.79 14.26 -24.42
CA THR A 127 2.45 14.45 -23.01
C THR A 127 1.64 13.28 -22.45
N LEU A 128 0.69 12.74 -23.21
CA LEU A 128 -0.06 11.54 -22.84
C LEU A 128 0.85 10.31 -22.74
N ALA A 129 1.78 10.13 -23.69
CA ALA A 129 2.74 9.03 -23.63
C ALA A 129 3.61 9.12 -22.36
N ALA A 130 4.13 10.30 -22.03
CA ALA A 130 4.90 10.51 -20.81
C ALA A 130 4.06 10.23 -19.54
N LEU A 131 2.80 10.65 -19.51
CA LEU A 131 1.88 10.36 -18.41
C LEU A 131 1.63 8.85 -18.27
N LEU A 132 1.42 8.14 -19.38
CA LEU A 132 1.24 6.69 -19.39
C LEU A 132 2.49 5.96 -18.90
N THR A 133 3.69 6.42 -19.26
CA THR A 133 4.95 5.86 -18.74
C THR A 133 5.04 5.93 -17.21
N LEU A 134 4.45 6.96 -16.59
CA LEU A 134 4.42 7.11 -15.13
C LEU A 134 3.34 6.26 -14.46
N ILE A 135 2.17 6.08 -15.11
CA ILE A 135 1.00 5.43 -14.50
C ILE A 135 0.96 3.92 -14.74
N VAL A 136 1.20 3.50 -15.99
CA VAL A 136 0.94 2.12 -16.44
C VAL A 136 1.70 1.07 -15.63
N PRO A 137 3.00 1.22 -15.32
CA PRO A 137 3.71 0.18 -14.58
C PRO A 137 3.15 -0.08 -13.18
N GLY A 138 2.74 0.99 -12.48
CA GLY A 138 2.07 0.87 -11.17
C GLY A 138 0.71 0.19 -11.29
N LEU A 139 -0.04 0.53 -12.34
CA LEU A 139 -1.35 -0.07 -12.61
C LEU A 139 -1.23 -1.56 -12.97
N VAL A 140 -0.28 -1.91 -13.81
CA VAL A 140 0.04 -3.30 -14.17
C VAL A 140 0.44 -4.07 -12.92
N HIS A 141 1.34 -3.53 -12.10
CA HIS A 141 1.73 -4.19 -10.85
C HIS A 141 0.53 -4.40 -9.92
N TYR A 142 -0.34 -3.40 -9.78
CA TYR A 142 -1.52 -3.47 -8.93
C TYR A 142 -2.53 -4.54 -9.37
N TYR A 143 -2.75 -4.70 -10.68
CA TYR A 143 -3.73 -5.68 -11.19
C TYR A 143 -3.16 -7.05 -11.54
N ALA A 144 -1.85 -7.16 -11.81
CA ALA A 144 -1.22 -8.42 -12.18
C ALA A 144 -0.67 -9.21 -10.98
N VAL A 145 -0.43 -8.54 -9.85
CA VAL A 145 0.03 -9.20 -8.62
C VAL A 145 -1.16 -9.32 -7.69
N ASP A 146 -1.45 -10.54 -7.25
CA ASP A 146 -2.41 -10.78 -6.18
C ASP A 146 -1.86 -10.17 -4.88
N VAL A 147 -2.25 -8.93 -4.63
CA VAL A 147 -1.90 -8.17 -3.43
C VAL A 147 -2.96 -8.32 -2.34
N LYS A 148 -4.14 -8.84 -2.70
CA LYS A 148 -5.25 -9.02 -1.78
C LYS A 148 -5.02 -10.26 -0.93
N GLU A 149 -4.92 -10.04 0.36
CA GLU A 149 -4.83 -11.11 1.35
C GLU A 149 -6.10 -11.96 1.35
N GLN A 150 -5.89 -13.27 1.40
CA GLN A 150 -6.95 -14.29 1.30
C GLN A 150 -7.53 -14.65 2.68
N TRP A 151 -7.91 -13.64 3.46
CA TRP A 151 -8.48 -13.83 4.80
C TRP A 151 -9.80 -14.61 4.79
N ARG A 152 -10.58 -14.50 3.71
CA ARG A 152 -11.82 -15.26 3.53
C ARG A 152 -11.54 -16.75 3.40
N GLU A 153 -10.54 -17.11 2.63
CA GLU A 153 -10.12 -18.48 2.37
C GLU A 153 -9.47 -19.10 3.62
N VAL A 154 -8.67 -18.32 4.34
CA VAL A 154 -8.13 -18.71 5.66
C VAL A 154 -9.28 -18.98 6.65
N ALA A 155 -10.25 -18.08 6.75
CA ALA A 155 -11.41 -18.26 7.62
C ALA A 155 -12.24 -19.49 7.24
N ALA A 156 -12.46 -19.72 5.94
CA ALA A 156 -13.16 -20.91 5.45
C ALA A 156 -12.39 -22.20 5.78
N HIS A 157 -11.06 -22.19 5.69
CA HIS A 157 -10.21 -23.30 6.07
C HIS A 157 -10.31 -23.62 7.58
N LEU A 158 -10.21 -22.60 8.43
CA LEU A 158 -10.36 -22.75 9.89
C LEU A 158 -11.77 -23.22 10.28
N ALA A 159 -12.81 -22.78 9.55
CA ALA A 159 -14.17 -23.23 9.79
C ALA A 159 -14.40 -24.70 9.38
N GLY A 160 -13.67 -25.19 8.38
CA GLY A 160 -13.76 -26.58 7.92
C GLY A 160 -12.91 -27.57 8.73
N GLU A 161 -11.72 -27.17 9.16
CA GLU A 161 -10.73 -28.05 9.81
C GLU A 161 -10.60 -27.86 11.33
N GLY A 162 -11.10 -26.73 11.84
CA GLY A 162 -11.07 -26.38 13.25
C GLY A 162 -11.94 -27.32 14.08
N ARG A 163 -11.41 -27.79 15.20
CA ARG A 163 -12.11 -28.67 16.15
C ARG A 163 -12.33 -27.97 17.49
N PRO A 164 -13.39 -28.34 18.24
CA PRO A 164 -13.52 -27.91 19.62
C PRO A 164 -12.25 -28.28 20.40
N GLY A 165 -11.65 -27.31 21.09
CA GLY A 165 -10.38 -27.47 21.81
C GLY A 165 -9.16 -26.88 21.10
N ASP A 166 -9.25 -26.55 19.81
CA ASP A 166 -8.19 -25.82 19.11
C ASP A 166 -8.13 -24.34 19.54
N VAL A 167 -6.99 -23.70 19.28
CA VAL A 167 -6.81 -22.23 19.41
C VAL A 167 -6.25 -21.63 18.12
N ILE A 168 -6.63 -20.40 17.80
CA ILE A 168 -6.04 -19.63 16.69
C ILE A 168 -5.00 -18.67 17.25
N VAL A 169 -3.79 -18.70 16.73
CA VAL A 169 -2.68 -17.82 17.13
C VAL A 169 -2.28 -16.94 15.95
N LEU A 170 -2.39 -15.62 16.10
CA LEU A 170 -1.99 -14.63 15.09
C LEU A 170 -0.57 -14.13 15.42
N ALA A 171 0.38 -14.27 14.49
CA ALA A 171 1.77 -13.89 14.74
C ALA A 171 2.50 -13.45 13.46
N PRO A 172 3.13 -12.27 13.42
CA PRO A 172 3.05 -11.17 14.39
C PRO A 172 1.73 -10.41 14.31
N GLU A 173 1.21 -9.96 15.44
CA GLU A 173 0.09 -9.01 15.52
C GLU A 173 0.61 -7.60 15.84
N ASP A 174 0.13 -6.60 15.08
CA ASP A 174 0.40 -5.17 15.33
C ASP A 174 -0.93 -4.42 15.35
N GLN A 175 -1.24 -3.78 16.47
CA GLN A 175 -2.44 -2.95 16.68
C GLN A 175 -3.79 -3.67 16.44
N GLY A 176 -3.81 -5.00 16.44
CA GLY A 176 -5.03 -5.80 16.27
C GLY A 176 -5.59 -5.80 14.84
N TRP A 177 -4.82 -5.39 13.84
CA TRP A 177 -5.28 -5.37 12.45
C TRP A 177 -5.53 -6.77 11.89
N HIS A 178 -4.72 -7.78 12.24
CA HIS A 178 -4.90 -9.12 11.68
C HIS A 178 -6.04 -9.83 12.39
N LEU A 179 -6.15 -9.64 13.72
CA LEU A 179 -7.32 -10.06 14.49
C LEU A 179 -8.63 -9.52 13.90
N ARG A 180 -8.73 -8.21 13.64
CA ARG A 180 -9.93 -7.60 13.02
C ARG A 180 -10.20 -8.12 11.62
N ALA A 181 -9.15 -8.38 10.84
CA ALA A 181 -9.29 -8.94 9.50
C ALA A 181 -9.84 -10.37 9.56
N LEU A 182 -9.34 -11.18 10.49
CA LEU A 182 -9.85 -12.53 10.72
C LEU A 182 -11.29 -12.51 11.23
N GLU A 183 -11.61 -11.70 12.24
CA GLU A 183 -12.95 -11.56 12.82
C GLU A 183 -14.00 -11.14 11.79
N TRP A 184 -13.62 -10.36 10.78
CA TRP A 184 -14.52 -9.97 9.70
C TRP A 184 -14.98 -11.16 8.82
N TYR A 185 -14.17 -12.22 8.74
CA TYR A 185 -14.46 -13.38 7.89
C TYR A 185 -14.72 -14.67 8.67
N TYR A 186 -14.31 -14.76 9.93
CA TYR A 186 -14.37 -15.96 10.76
C TYR A 186 -15.30 -15.77 11.96
N ASP A 187 -16.53 -16.26 11.80
CA ASP A 187 -17.58 -16.25 12.83
C ASP A 187 -17.52 -17.47 13.77
N GLY A 188 -16.46 -18.28 13.69
CA GLY A 188 -16.31 -19.49 14.49
C GLY A 188 -15.97 -19.23 15.97
N ALA A 189 -16.19 -20.26 16.79
CA ALA A 189 -16.08 -20.20 18.25
C ALA A 189 -14.67 -20.48 18.78
N LEU A 190 -13.67 -20.74 17.91
CA LEU A 190 -12.31 -21.01 18.37
C LEU A 190 -11.74 -19.79 19.12
N PRO A 191 -11.10 -20.00 20.28
CA PRO A 191 -10.39 -18.95 21.00
C PRO A 191 -9.27 -18.39 20.12
N ARG A 192 -8.97 -17.11 20.33
CA ARG A 192 -7.99 -16.35 19.56
C ARG A 192 -6.92 -15.82 20.52
N CYS A 193 -5.66 -15.96 20.13
CA CYS A 193 -4.50 -15.42 20.81
C CYS A 193 -3.62 -14.67 19.78
N ALA A 194 -2.84 -13.70 20.24
CA ALA A 194 -1.99 -12.90 19.37
C ALA A 194 -0.60 -12.75 19.99
N ILE A 195 0.43 -12.88 19.16
CA ILE A 195 1.83 -12.70 19.53
C ILE A 195 2.27 -11.31 19.04
N ASP A 196 2.72 -10.46 19.97
CA ASP A 196 3.09 -9.08 19.67
C ASP A 196 4.30 -9.00 18.71
N VAL A 197 4.23 -8.10 17.74
CA VAL A 197 5.29 -7.85 16.75
C VAL A 197 6.61 -7.40 17.36
N ASP A 198 6.59 -6.79 18.54
CA ASP A 198 7.78 -6.26 19.21
C ASP A 198 8.56 -7.34 19.98
N LEU A 199 8.05 -8.58 20.09
CA LEU A 199 8.77 -9.70 20.71
C LEU A 199 9.93 -10.21 19.85
N GLU A 200 10.98 -10.70 20.51
CA GLU A 200 12.20 -11.19 19.86
C GLU A 200 12.71 -12.52 20.45
N GLY A 201 13.34 -13.33 19.58
CA GLY A 201 14.02 -14.56 19.95
C GLY A 201 13.14 -15.49 20.81
N PRO A 202 13.63 -15.95 21.98
CA PRO A 202 12.92 -16.94 22.79
C PRO A 202 11.57 -16.44 23.36
N GLU A 203 11.34 -15.13 23.42
CA GLU A 203 10.07 -14.56 23.87
C GLU A 203 8.92 -14.91 22.91
N ILE A 204 9.22 -15.04 21.62
CA ILE A 204 8.23 -15.44 20.60
C ILE A 204 7.77 -16.88 20.85
N ALA A 205 8.70 -17.80 21.12
CA ALA A 205 8.38 -19.20 21.43
C ALA A 205 7.59 -19.31 22.74
N ALA A 206 7.99 -18.58 23.78
CA ALA A 206 7.29 -18.51 25.06
C ALA A 206 5.84 -17.99 24.90
N ALA A 207 5.64 -16.98 24.06
CA ALA A 207 4.31 -16.45 23.76
C ALA A 207 3.44 -17.47 23.01
N LEU A 208 3.99 -18.21 22.04
CA LEU A 208 3.26 -19.30 21.38
C LEU A 208 2.85 -20.39 22.38
N HIS A 209 3.77 -20.80 23.26
CA HIS A 209 3.44 -21.76 24.32
C HIS A 209 2.33 -21.27 25.23
N ALA A 210 2.38 -20.00 25.65
CA ALA A 210 1.34 -19.41 26.48
C ALA A 210 -0.02 -19.39 25.76
N CYS A 211 -0.04 -19.09 24.45
CA CYS A 211 -1.25 -19.13 23.64
C CYS A 211 -1.79 -20.57 23.45
N ALA A 212 -0.91 -21.55 23.30
CA ALA A 212 -1.27 -22.95 23.08
C ALA A 212 -1.56 -23.71 24.39
N ALA A 213 -1.27 -23.13 25.55
CA ALA A 213 -1.44 -23.79 26.84
C ALA A 213 -2.91 -24.18 27.07
N GLY A 214 -3.14 -25.48 27.32
CA GLY A 214 -4.49 -26.03 27.53
C GLY A 214 -5.24 -26.39 26.24
N HIS A 215 -4.60 -26.28 25.08
CA HIS A 215 -5.15 -26.65 23.78
C HIS A 215 -4.39 -27.83 23.18
N GLU A 216 -5.10 -28.77 22.54
CA GLU A 216 -4.47 -29.92 21.87
C GLU A 216 -3.74 -29.49 20.59
N ARG A 217 -4.29 -28.50 19.89
CA ARG A 217 -3.77 -27.99 18.62
C ARG A 217 -3.88 -26.47 18.55
N ALA A 218 -2.89 -25.84 17.91
CA ALA A 218 -2.86 -24.39 17.68
C ALA A 218 -2.70 -24.08 16.19
N TRP A 219 -3.61 -23.29 15.62
CA TRP A 219 -3.52 -22.79 14.26
C TRP A 219 -2.73 -21.48 14.25
N VAL A 220 -1.47 -21.53 13.83
CA VAL A 220 -0.60 -20.35 13.77
C VAL A 220 -0.73 -19.69 12.40
N ILE A 221 -1.27 -18.47 12.39
CA ILE A 221 -1.50 -17.66 11.19
C ILE A 221 -0.46 -16.55 11.16
N MET A 222 0.38 -16.57 10.12
CA MET A 222 1.43 -15.58 9.95
C MET A 222 1.19 -14.69 8.74
N ARG A 223 1.22 -13.37 8.98
CA ARG A 223 1.08 -12.34 7.95
C ARG A 223 2.01 -11.17 8.22
N GLY A 224 2.71 -10.70 7.21
CA GLY A 224 3.59 -9.54 7.34
C GLY A 224 4.60 -9.40 6.21
N PRO A 225 5.47 -8.38 6.26
CA PRO A 225 6.60 -8.26 5.35
C PRO A 225 7.51 -9.49 5.47
N ARG A 226 8.11 -9.94 4.36
CA ARG A 226 8.94 -11.16 4.31
C ARG A 226 10.06 -11.19 5.36
N ALA A 227 10.75 -10.07 5.59
CA ALA A 227 11.83 -10.01 6.58
C ALA A 227 11.32 -10.20 8.02
N LEU A 228 10.10 -9.70 8.30
CA LEU A 228 9.47 -9.87 9.60
C LEU A 228 8.97 -11.31 9.78
N LEU A 229 8.31 -11.85 8.76
CA LEU A 229 7.86 -13.25 8.77
C LEU A 229 9.04 -14.21 8.95
N GLN A 230 10.14 -13.99 8.25
CA GLN A 230 11.33 -14.83 8.36
C GLN A 230 11.87 -14.85 9.80
N ARG A 231 11.88 -13.72 10.50
CA ARG A 231 12.27 -13.68 11.92
C ARG A 231 11.38 -14.55 12.81
N PHE A 232 10.07 -14.54 12.58
CA PHE A 232 9.14 -15.38 13.34
C PHE A 232 9.26 -16.85 12.93
N GLU A 233 9.39 -17.14 11.64
CA GLU A 233 9.60 -18.48 11.12
C GLU A 233 10.89 -19.10 11.65
N ASP A 234 11.99 -18.35 11.70
CA ASP A 234 13.30 -18.83 12.20
C ASP A 234 13.24 -19.28 13.66
N VAL A 235 12.39 -18.66 14.48
CA VAL A 235 12.17 -19.06 15.88
C VAL A 235 11.12 -20.15 15.99
N LEU A 236 9.96 -19.96 15.35
CA LEU A 236 8.80 -20.83 15.55
C LEU A 236 9.01 -22.20 14.91
N LEU A 237 9.70 -22.29 13.78
CA LEU A 237 9.98 -23.55 13.10
C LEU A 237 11.21 -24.28 13.66
N ASP A 238 11.90 -23.72 14.66
CA ASP A 238 12.95 -24.42 15.40
C ASP A 238 12.31 -25.26 16.51
N ASP A 239 12.02 -26.54 16.19
CA ASP A 239 11.40 -27.51 17.09
C ASP A 239 12.12 -27.57 18.46
N ALA A 240 13.44 -27.34 18.50
CA ALA A 240 14.23 -27.38 19.72
C ALA A 240 13.91 -26.22 20.68
N GLN A 241 13.44 -25.08 20.16
CA GLN A 241 13.07 -23.92 20.97
C GLN A 241 11.60 -23.91 21.37
N VAL A 242 10.74 -24.49 20.54
CA VAL A 242 9.29 -24.32 20.64
C VAL A 242 8.60 -25.57 21.17
N GLY A 243 9.24 -26.75 21.17
CA GLY A 243 8.65 -27.97 21.74
C GLY A 243 7.28 -28.38 21.17
N LEU A 244 6.85 -27.76 20.07
CA LEU A 244 5.63 -28.02 19.33
C LEU A 244 6.03 -28.29 17.89
N ARG A 245 5.42 -29.31 17.29
CA ARG A 245 5.67 -29.62 15.89
C ARG A 245 4.74 -28.78 15.03
N LEU A 246 5.30 -27.87 14.24
CA LEU A 246 4.54 -27.08 13.27
C LEU A 246 4.46 -27.78 11.92
N ALA A 247 3.30 -28.33 11.60
CA ALA A 247 3.00 -28.83 10.28
C ALA A 247 2.57 -27.67 9.35
N PRO A 248 3.19 -27.50 8.17
CA PRO A 248 2.76 -26.48 7.22
C PRO A 248 1.37 -26.79 6.68
N GLY A 249 0.47 -25.82 6.77
CA GLY A 249 -0.86 -25.87 6.18
C GLY A 249 -0.90 -25.34 4.74
N PRO A 250 -2.11 -25.10 4.20
CA PRO A 250 -2.25 -24.48 2.89
C PRO A 250 -1.61 -23.08 2.88
N ARG A 251 -0.92 -22.76 1.78
CA ARG A 251 -0.38 -21.42 1.56
C ARG A 251 -1.43 -20.55 0.89
N PHE A 252 -1.70 -19.40 1.51
CA PHE A 252 -2.59 -18.38 0.98
C PHE A 252 -1.76 -17.18 0.51
N VAL A 253 -2.35 -16.33 -0.33
CA VAL A 253 -1.68 -15.10 -0.78
C VAL A 253 -1.37 -14.22 0.44
N ARG A 254 -0.06 -14.06 0.71
CA ARG A 254 0.51 -13.24 1.82
C ARG A 254 0.15 -13.69 3.24
N ILE A 255 -0.44 -14.88 3.39
CA ILE A 255 -0.75 -15.48 4.70
C ILE A 255 -0.25 -16.92 4.70
N ALA A 256 0.56 -17.27 5.69
CA ALA A 256 0.97 -18.64 5.96
C ALA A 256 0.16 -19.17 7.14
N VAL A 257 -0.29 -20.42 7.05
CA VAL A 257 -1.02 -21.11 8.12
C VAL A 257 -0.24 -22.36 8.48
N TYR A 258 -0.04 -22.57 9.78
CA TYR A 258 0.61 -23.75 10.33
C TYR A 258 -0.30 -24.37 11.39
N LEU A 259 -0.21 -25.67 11.54
CA LEU A 259 -0.84 -26.42 12.62
C LEU A 259 0.26 -26.84 13.59
N ALA A 260 0.24 -26.29 14.80
CA ALA A 260 1.08 -26.70 15.91
C ALA A 260 0.36 -27.80 16.70
N GLU A 261 1.02 -28.93 16.87
CA GLU A 261 0.58 -30.02 17.74
C GLU A 261 1.64 -30.24 18.82
N ALA A 262 1.21 -30.68 20.01
CA ALA A 262 2.15 -31.09 21.05
C ALA A 262 3.08 -32.17 20.49
N GLY A 263 4.39 -31.95 20.54
CA GLY A 263 5.35 -32.99 20.17
C GLY A 263 5.17 -34.18 21.11
N ASP A 264 5.10 -35.39 20.56
CA ASP A 264 5.28 -36.59 21.38
C ASP A 264 6.66 -36.47 22.08
N PRO A 265 6.74 -36.69 23.41
CA PRO A 265 7.97 -36.54 24.19
C PRO A 265 9.09 -37.50 23.77
#